data_AF-A0A840NMF0-F1
#
_entry.id   AF-A0A840NMF0-F1
#
_cell.length_a   1.000
_cell.length_b   1.000
_cell.length_c   1.000
_cell.angle_alpha   90.00
_cell.angle_beta   90.00
_cell.angle_gamma   90.00
#
_symmetry.space_group_name_H-M   'P 1'
#
loop_
_entity.id
_entity.type
_entity.pdbx_description
1 polymer ?
#
loop_
_entity_poly.entity_id
_entity_poly.type
_entity_poly.pdbx_seq_one_letter_code
_entity_poly.pdbx_strand_id
1 'polypeptide(L)' 'MKKLANALFLTSVTLSTIASASTLNLKTFNPRAKAIFPVTSTLIYGNHEAILIDAQFQKSTLNNLLK' A
#
# COMPACT_ATOMS: atom_id res chain seq x y z
N MET A 1 -37.74 -32.50 6.97
CA MET A 1 -36.31 -32.42 7.36
C MET A 1 -35.38 -32.00 6.21
N LYS A 2 -35.52 -32.55 4.99
CA LYS A 2 -34.67 -32.20 3.83
C LYS A 2 -34.74 -30.71 3.40
N LYS A 3 -35.93 -30.09 3.47
CA LYS A 3 -36.12 -28.66 3.15
C LYS A 3 -35.42 -27.72 4.14
N LEU A 4 -35.25 -28.15 5.40
CA LEU A 4 -34.55 -27.39 6.43
C LEU A 4 -33.02 -27.47 6.24
N ALA A 5 -32.53 -28.65 5.83
CA ALA A 5 -31.12 -28.85 5.48
C ALA A 5 -30.71 -28.02 4.24
N ASN A 6 -31.57 -27.95 3.21
CA ASN A 6 -31.33 -27.10 2.05
C ASN A 6 -31.40 -25.59 2.37
N ALA A 7 -32.28 -25.19 3.30
CA ALA A 7 -32.34 -23.80 3.75
C ALA A 7 -31.08 -23.39 4.53
N LEU A 8 -30.55 -24.29 5.36
CA LEU A 8 -29.33 -24.06 6.13
C LEU A 8 -28.07 -24.01 5.25
N PHE A 9 -28.07 -24.74 4.12
CA PHE A 9 -26.97 -24.72 3.15
C PHE A 9 -26.95 -23.44 2.29
N LEU A 10 -28.10 -22.81 2.04
CA LEU A 10 -28.16 -21.53 1.32
C LEU A 10 -27.67 -20.35 2.15
N THR A 11 -27.76 -20.44 3.49
CA THR A 11 -27.29 -19.38 4.41
C THR A 11 -25.78 -19.40 4.69
N SER A 12 -25.07 -20.49 4.41
CA SER A 12 -23.63 -20.58 4.69
C SER A 12 -22.74 -19.94 3.62
N VAL A 13 -23.26 -19.70 2.41
CA VAL A 13 -22.48 -19.13 1.29
C VAL A 13 -22.31 -17.60 1.40
N THR A 14 -23.22 -16.91 2.11
CA THR A 14 -23.20 -15.44 2.22
C THR A 14 -22.17 -14.89 3.21
N LEU A 15 -21.48 -15.76 3.96
CA LEU A 15 -20.50 -15.36 4.98
C LEU A 15 -19.05 -15.44 4.47
N SER A 16 -18.86 -15.39 3.16
CA SER A 16 -17.53 -15.29 2.54
C SER A 16 -17.06 -13.84 2.64
N THR A 17 -16.45 -13.46 3.76
CA THR A 17 -15.82 -12.13 3.91
C THR A 17 -14.70 -11.99 2.89
N ILE A 18 -14.85 -11.10 1.92
CA ILE A 18 -13.81 -10.73 0.96
C ILE A 18 -12.75 -9.96 1.75
N ALA A 19 -11.65 -10.63 2.11
CA ALA A 19 -10.49 -9.96 2.68
C ALA A 19 -9.90 -9.02 1.61
N SER A 20 -10.14 -7.72 1.76
CA SER A 20 -9.56 -6.71 0.88
C SER A 20 -8.18 -6.36 1.41
N ALA A 21 -7.13 -6.65 0.63
CA ALA A 21 -5.80 -6.17 0.94
C ALA A 21 -5.79 -4.63 0.91
N SER A 22 -5.14 -4.00 1.89
CA SER A 22 -4.93 -2.55 1.89
C SER A 22 -4.19 -2.13 0.62
N THR A 23 -4.60 -1.02 0.02
CA THR A 23 -3.87 -0.42 -1.11
C THR A 23 -2.45 -0.06 -0.66
N LEU A 24 -1.46 -0.56 -1.39
CA LEU A 24 -0.06 -0.20 -1.19
C LEU A 24 0.30 0.93 -2.16
N ASN A 25 0.65 2.08 -1.62
CA ASN A 25 1.04 3.25 -2.40
C ASN A 25 2.55 3.30 -2.55
N LEU A 26 3.01 3.66 -3.75
CA LEU A 26 4.43 3.81 -4.06
C LEU A 26 4.67 5.22 -4.56
N LYS A 27 5.63 5.92 -3.94
CA LYS A 27 6.04 7.24 -4.35
C LYS A 27 7.55 7.31 -4.53
N THR A 28 7.97 7.47 -5.77
CA THR A 28 9.38 7.56 -6.14
C THR A 28 9.79 9.02 -6.33
N PHE A 29 10.92 9.40 -5.74
CA PHE A 29 11.51 10.73 -5.84
C PHE A 29 12.91 10.63 -6.42
N ASN A 30 13.17 11.41 -7.47
CA ASN A 30 14.49 11.59 -8.05
C ASN A 30 14.79 13.10 -8.16
N PRO A 31 15.84 13.62 -7.51
CA PRO A 31 16.17 15.05 -7.50
C PRO A 31 16.73 15.60 -8.82
N ARG A 32 16.99 14.75 -9.83
CA ARG A 32 17.46 15.13 -11.18
C ARG A 32 18.55 16.21 -11.13
N ALA A 33 18.32 17.37 -11.76
CA ALA A 33 19.26 18.48 -11.88
C ALA A 33 19.67 19.13 -10.55
N LYS A 34 18.99 18.83 -9.44
CA LYS A 34 19.36 19.32 -8.11
C LYS A 34 20.37 18.40 -7.39
N ALA A 35 20.71 17.25 -7.96
CA ALA A 35 21.65 16.31 -7.39
C ALA A 35 22.96 16.28 -8.17
N ILE A 36 24.07 16.09 -7.44
CA ILE A 36 25.40 15.88 -8.04
C ILE A 36 25.46 14.50 -8.72
N PHE A 37 24.71 13.52 -8.21
CA PHE A 37 24.63 12.16 -8.73
C PHE A 37 23.18 11.72 -8.93
N PRO A 38 22.91 10.80 -9.89
CA PRO A 38 21.58 10.25 -10.10
C PRO A 38 21.24 9.29 -8.95
N VAL A 39 20.43 9.78 -8.02
CA VAL A 39 19.95 9.02 -6.85
C VAL A 39 18.42 8.98 -6.87
N THR A 40 17.85 7.91 -6.31
CA THR A 40 16.39 7.72 -6.27
C THR A 40 15.98 7.20 -4.90
N SER A 41 14.89 7.75 -4.35
CA SER A 41 14.28 7.26 -3.10
C SER A 41 12.84 6.85 -3.35
N THR A 42 12.38 5.78 -2.72
CA THR A 42 10.98 5.31 -2.86
C THR A 42 10.33 5.13 -1.51
N LEU A 43 9.23 5.85 -1.29
CA LEU A 43 8.34 5.68 -0.15
C LEU A 43 7.25 4.69 -0.52
N ILE A 44 7.19 3.59 0.21
CA ILE A 44 6.14 2.59 0.13
C ILE A 44 5.27 2.75 1.36
N TYR A 45 3.96 2.98 1.22
CA TYR A 45 3.09 3.22 2.37
C TYR A 45 1.68 2.67 2.18
N GLY A 46 1.12 2.16 3.27
CA GLY A 46 -0.28 1.79 3.41
C GLY A 46 -0.98 2.67 4.44
N ASN A 47 -2.09 2.18 4.99
CA ASN A 47 -2.89 2.98 5.94
C ASN A 47 -2.17 3.26 7.27
N HIS A 48 -1.30 2.36 7.72
CA HIS A 48 -0.67 2.44 9.04
C HIS A 48 0.85 2.30 9.02
N GLU A 49 1.41 1.84 7.90
CA GLU A 49 2.82 1.49 7.80
C GLU A 49 3.44 2.20 6.60
N ALA A 50 4.70 2.63 6.75
CA ALA A 50 5.48 3.22 5.69
C ALA A 50 6.93 2.75 5.78
N ILE A 51 7.53 2.45 4.64
CA ILE A 51 8.92 2.06 4.49
C ILE A 51 9.56 2.97 3.45
N LEU A 52 10.72 3.52 3.81
CA LEU A 52 11.52 4.33 2.90
C LEU A 52 12.73 3.52 2.42
N ILE A 53 12.75 3.24 1.12
CA ILE A 53 13.83 2.50 0.47
C ILE A 53 14.76 3.50 -0.23
N ASP A 54 16.06 3.25 -0.10
CA ASP A 54 17.13 4.02 -0.74
C ASP A 54 17.05 5.52 -0.43
N ALA A 55 17.13 5.85 0.87
CA ALA A 55 16.94 7.19 1.45
C ALA A 55 18.06 8.21 1.10
N GLN A 56 18.49 8.26 -0.15
CA GLN A 56 19.57 9.12 -0.66
C GLN A 56 19.07 10.52 -1.07
N PHE A 57 18.25 11.16 -0.24
CA PHE A 57 17.79 12.53 -0.45
C PHE A 57 18.50 13.50 0.50
N GLN A 58 18.56 14.78 0.12
CA GLN A 58 19.10 15.83 0.99
C GLN A 58 17.99 16.37 1.90
N LYS A 59 18.34 16.91 3.08
CA LYS A 59 17.36 17.51 4.00
C LYS A 59 16.49 18.57 3.32
N SER A 60 17.07 19.32 2.37
CA SER A 60 16.37 20.34 1.56
C SER A 60 15.30 19.76 0.61
N THR A 61 15.41 18.48 0.23
CA THR A 61 14.49 17.81 -0.70
C THR A 61 13.44 16.92 -0.02
N LEU A 62 13.56 16.65 1.29
CA LEU A 62 12.66 15.78 2.07
C LEU A 62 11.17 16.10 1.89
N ASN A 63 10.81 17.38 1.88
CA ASN A 63 9.41 17.80 1.72
C ASN A 63 8.79 17.32 0.39
N ASN A 64 9.59 17.11 -0.65
CA ASN A 64 9.06 16.61 -1.93
C ASN A 64 8.75 15.11 -1.88
N LEU A 65 9.38 14.36 -0.97
CA LEU A 65 9.13 12.94 -0.76
C LEU A 65 7.89 12.71 0.12
N LEU A 66 7.68 13.53 1.16
CA LEU A 66 6.59 13.34 2.12
C LEU A 66 5.24 14.00 1.77
N LYS A 67 5.21 14.93 0.82
CA LYS A 67 3.98 15.62 0.38
C LYS A 67 3.08 14.77 -0.51
#